data_AF-A0A850DJM2-F1
#
_entry.id   AF-A0A850DJM2-F1
#
_cell.length_a   1.000
_cell.length_b   1.000
_cell.length_c   1.000
_cell.angle_alpha   90.00
_cell.angle_beta   90.00
_cell.angle_gamma   90.00
#
_symmetry.space_group_name_H-M   'P 1'
#
loop_
_entity.id
_entity.type
_entity.pdbx_description
1 polymer ?
#
loop_
_entity_poly.entity_id
_entity_poly.type
_entity_poly.pdbx_seq_one_letter_code
_entity_poly.pdbx_strand_id
1 'polypeptide(L)' 'ARKALFEEGISSSRMRLDPERPGVEDLIDHICSGVRSTCTYADARTLAELHDKAVLGVQSAAGFAEGRPLPTGW' A
#
# COMPACT_ATOMS: atom_id res chain seq x y z
N ALA A 1 16.09 -9.88 15.83
CA ALA A 1 17.03 -8.85 15.34
C ALA A 1 16.23 -7.71 14.72
N ARG A 2 16.04 -6.61 15.44
CA ARG A 2 15.13 -5.51 15.07
C ARG A 2 15.95 -4.43 14.36
N LYS A 3 15.93 -4.41 13.03
CA LYS A 3 16.47 -3.28 12.25
C LYS A 3 15.35 -2.25 12.09
N ALA A 4 15.50 -1.11 12.75
CA ALA A 4 14.66 0.06 12.51
C ALA A 4 15.25 0.80 11.30
N LEU A 5 14.46 0.95 10.23
CA LEU A 5 14.79 1.88 9.15
C LEU A 5 14.49 3.30 9.62
N PHE A 6 15.43 4.21 9.42
CA PHE A 6 15.27 5.64 9.64
C PHE A 6 15.63 6.38 8.36
N GLU A 7 14.70 7.19 7.87
CA GLU A 7 14.98 8.41 7.10
C GLU A 7 13.71 9.29 7.20
N GLU A 8 13.88 10.48 7.78
CA GLU A 8 12.91 11.59 7.89
C GLU A 8 11.53 11.32 8.56
N GLY A 9 11.52 11.09 9.87
CA GLY A 9 10.30 11.12 10.67
C GLY A 9 10.60 10.91 12.15
N ILE A 10 9.98 11.70 13.02
CA ILE A 10 10.06 11.69 14.50
C ILE A 10 10.63 10.36 15.03
N SER A 11 11.78 10.43 15.70
CA SER A 11 12.63 9.31 16.16
C SER A 11 11.92 8.20 16.98
N SER A 12 10.66 8.40 17.33
CA SER A 12 9.82 7.52 18.15
C SER A 12 8.55 7.04 17.45
N SER A 13 8.42 7.22 16.14
CA SER A 13 7.21 6.80 15.40
C SER A 13 7.03 5.28 15.50
N ARG A 14 5.93 4.87 16.12
CA ARG A 14 5.54 3.45 16.24
C ARG A 14 4.33 3.22 15.36
N MET A 15 4.45 2.29 14.41
CA MET A 15 3.28 1.75 13.72
C MET A 15 2.60 0.75 14.65
N ARG A 16 1.32 0.98 14.95
CA ARG A 16 0.50 -0.01 15.67
C ARG A 16 0.10 -1.09 14.67
N LEU A 17 0.33 -2.34 15.04
CA LEU A 17 -0.15 -3.47 14.26
C LEU A 17 -1.63 -3.69 14.58
N ASP A 18 -2.34 -4.22 13.60
CA ASP A 18 -3.71 -4.65 13.77
C ASP A 18 -3.77 -5.72 14.88
N PRO A 19 -4.62 -5.58 15.92
CA PRO A 19 -4.79 -6.61 16.95
C PRO A 19 -5.19 -7.97 16.39
N GLU A 20 -5.93 -8.00 15.28
CA GLU A 20 -6.38 -9.24 14.62
C GLU A 20 -5.31 -9.81 13.67
N ARG A 21 -4.30 -9.01 13.30
CA ARG A 21 -3.13 -9.41 12.49
C ARG A 21 -1.84 -8.83 13.09
N PRO A 22 -1.40 -9.33 14.26
CA PRO A 22 -0.34 -8.72 15.03
C PRO A 22 1.06 -9.03 14.49
N GLY A 23 1.18 -9.82 13.41
CA GLY A 23 2.45 -10.13 12.75
C GLY A 23 2.91 -8.98 11.87
N VAL A 24 4.22 -8.71 11.87
CA VAL A 24 4.80 -7.77 10.88
C VAL A 24 4.75 -8.40 9.49
N GLU A 25 4.84 -9.72 9.42
CA GLU A 25 4.74 -10.54 8.23
C GLU A 25 3.36 -10.39 7.57
N ASP A 26 2.28 -10.28 8.36
CA ASP A 26 0.93 -10.04 7.84
C ASP A 26 0.84 -8.68 7.14
N LEU A 27 1.48 -7.66 7.71
CA LEU A 27 1.56 -6.33 7.11
C LEU A 27 2.36 -6.37 5.80
N ILE A 28 3.52 -7.05 5.81
CA ILE A 28 4.36 -7.18 4.60
C ILE A 28 3.60 -7.93 3.50
N ASP A 29 2.92 -9.04 3.82
CA ASP A 29 2.15 -9.78 2.82
C ASP A 29 0.96 -8.96 2.30
N HIS A 30 0.28 -8.20 3.17
CA HIS A 30 -0.79 -7.31 2.73
C HIS A 30 -0.28 -6.27 1.72
N ILE A 31 0.85 -5.61 2.00
CA ILE A 31 1.49 -4.66 1.07
C ILE A 31 1.87 -5.37 -0.24
N CYS A 32 2.53 -6.53 -0.16
CA CYS A 32 2.94 -7.28 -1.34
C CYS A 32 1.74 -7.75 -2.18
N SER A 33 0.64 -8.13 -1.53
CA SER A 33 -0.60 -8.51 -2.21
C SER A 33 -1.19 -7.33 -3.01
N GLY A 34 -1.19 -6.13 -2.43
CA GLY A 34 -1.64 -4.91 -3.12
C GLY A 34 -0.77 -4.56 -4.34
N VAL A 35 0.55 -4.70 -4.20
CA VAL A 35 1.48 -4.52 -5.33
C VAL A 35 1.21 -5.55 -6.43
N ARG A 36 1.03 -6.83 -6.09
CA ARG A 36 0.70 -7.88 -7.07
C ARG A 36 -0.63 -7.59 -7.78
N SER A 37 -1.67 -7.19 -7.06
CA SER A 37 -2.96 -6.80 -7.66
C SER A 37 -2.80 -5.61 -8.61
N THR A 38 -1.99 -4.62 -8.24
CA THR A 38 -1.68 -3.46 -9.11
C THR A 38 -0.98 -3.89 -10.39
N CYS A 39 0.01 -4.79 -10.29
CA CYS A 39 0.65 -5.38 -11.46
C CYS A 39 -0.37 -6.06 -12.38
N THR A 40 -1.33 -6.82 -11.84
CA THR A 40 -2.41 -7.43 -12.62
C THR A 40 -3.25 -6.38 -13.36
N TYR A 41 -3.65 -5.29 -12.69
CA TYR A 41 -4.43 -4.22 -13.33
C TYR A 41 -3.66 -3.50 -14.44
N ALA A 42 -2.34 -3.35 -14.28
CA ALA A 42 -1.47 -2.71 -15.26
C ALA A 42 -0.95 -3.67 -16.35
N ASP A 43 -1.38 -4.94 -16.35
CA ASP A 43 -0.84 -6.00 -17.22
C ASP A 43 0.70 -6.13 -17.11
N ALA A 44 1.24 -6.02 -15.91
CA ALA A 44 2.67 -6.14 -15.63
C ALA A 44 2.98 -7.47 -14.93
N ARG A 45 4.06 -8.14 -15.33
CA ARG A 45 4.59 -9.35 -14.69
C ARG A 45 5.82 -9.09 -13.83
N THR A 46 6.42 -7.90 -13.97
CA THR A 46 7.59 -7.48 -13.19
C THR A 46 7.44 -6.01 -12.75
N LEU A 47 8.24 -5.60 -11.75
CA LEU A 47 8.25 -4.20 -11.29
C LEU A 47 8.76 -3.23 -12.37
N ALA A 48 9.68 -3.67 -13.23
CA ALA A 48 10.14 -2.86 -14.35
C ALA A 48 9.02 -2.69 -15.39
N GLU A 49 8.30 -3.77 -15.73
CA GLU A 49 7.12 -3.67 -16.60
C GLU A 49 6.03 -2.77 -15.98
N LEU A 50 5.83 -2.83 -14.66
CA LEU A 50 4.88 -1.93 -13.98
C LEU A 50 5.30 -0.47 -14.10
N HIS A 51 6.57 -0.17 -13.85
CA HIS A 51 7.11 1.19 -13.98
C HIS A 51 6.91 1.74 -15.40
N ASP A 52 7.13 0.91 -16.42
CA ASP A 52 7.05 1.34 -17.82
C ASP A 52 5.61 1.44 -18.33
N LYS A 53 4.70 0.57 -17.84
CA LYS A 53 3.30 0.50 -18.30
C LYS A 53 2.33 1.36 -17.49
N ALA A 54 2.65 1.70 -16.24
CA ALA A 54 1.72 2.41 -15.37
C ALA A 54 1.36 3.80 -15.93
N VAL A 55 0.07 4.08 -16.04
CA VAL A 55 -0.47 5.39 -16.41
C VAL A 55 -1.10 6.03 -15.18
N LEU A 56 -0.62 7.21 -14.81
CA LEU A 56 -1.12 7.96 -13.66
C LEU A 56 -2.05 9.08 -14.12
N GLY A 57 -3.22 9.17 -13.48
CA GLY A 57 -4.17 10.26 -13.66
C GLY A 57 -4.17 11.22 -12.47
N VAL A 58 -4.56 12.47 -12.70
CA VAL A 58 -4.84 13.42 -11.62
C VAL A 58 -6.29 13.27 -11.20
N GLN A 59 -6.54 13.12 -9.90
CA GLN A 59 -7.88 13.09 -9.34
C GLN A 59 -8.20 14.36 -8.57
N SER A 60 -9.46 14.80 -8.63
CA SER A 60 -9.97 15.83 -7.73
C SER A 60 -10.14 15.26 -6.32
N ALA A 61 -10.31 16.14 -5.33
CA ALA A 61 -10.61 15.71 -3.95
C ALA A 61 -11.87 14.84 -3.85
N ALA A 62 -12.88 15.11 -4.70
CA ALA A 62 -14.08 14.30 -4.78
C ALA A 62 -13.80 12.88 -5.32
N GLY A 63 -12.99 12.75 -6.38
CA GLY A 63 -12.58 11.45 -6.91
C GLY A 63 -11.75 10.62 -5.92
N PHE A 64 -10.87 11.27 -5.15
CA PHE A 64 -10.16 10.59 -4.06
C PHE A 64 -11.13 10.10 -2.96
N ALA A 65 -12.12 10.93 -2.61
CA ALA A 65 -13.12 10.57 -1.60
C ALA A 65 -14.09 9.48 -2.07
N GLU A 66 -14.29 9.32 -3.37
CA GLU A 66 -15.06 8.22 -3.97
C GLU A 66 -14.33 6.88 -3.87
N GLY A 67 -13.02 6.87 -4.11
CA GLY A 67 -12.19 5.65 -4.07
C GLY A 67 -11.88 5.12 -2.67
N ARG A 68 -12.22 5.87 -1.60
CA ARG A 68 -11.96 5.40 -0.23
C ARG A 68 -12.94 4.28 0.14
N PRO A 69 -12.49 3.21 0.82
CA PRO A 69 -13.40 2.22 1.35
C PRO A 69 -14.41 2.87 2.30
N LEU A 70 -15.70 2.68 2.04
CA LEU A 70 -16.76 3.16 2.91
C LEU A 70 -16.76 2.34 4.20
N PRO A 71 -16.98 2.96 5.39
CA PRO A 71 -17.00 2.25 6.67
C PRO A 71 -18.03 1.12 6.76
N THR A 72 -19.07 1.14 5.92
CA THR A 72 -20.16 0.16 5.90
C THR A 72 -20.71 0.00 4.47
N GLY A 73 -20.31 -1.09 3.79
CA GLY A 73 -20.94 -1.57 2.56
C GLY A 73 -20.85 -0.65 1.33
N TRP A 74 -21.18 -1.21 0.17
CA TRP A 74 -21.48 -0.45 -1.04
C TRP A 74 -22.81 0.29 -0.89
#